data_AF-A0A7S0TAI7-F1
#
_entry.id   AF-A0A7S0TAI7-F1
#
_cell.length_a   1.000
_cell.length_b   1.000
_cell.length_c   1.000
_cell.angle_alpha   90.00
_cell.angle_beta   90.00
_cell.angle_gamma   90.00
#
_symmetry.space_group_name_H-M   'P 1'
#
loop_
_entity.id
_entity.type
_entity.pdbx_description
1 polymer ?
#
loop_
_entity_poly.entity_id
_entity_poly.type
_entity_poly.pdbx_seq_one_letter_code
_entity_poly.pdbx_strand_id
1 'polypeptide(L)'
;MVAGKLSSELIRRNARPVWCPVNQVVLDSRLRRLGAGVVTQNDSELLYATVELSSYEIVMLFDEVSVLALRDAALEIADGNDALAKRALQASQIDICCFAPLVPMVADKLGLQAKYVPFDATPSAILNILTLNNTRSMANARALLLKPHREVLESSGGENNVVRDTSWDCELARCLREDAKMDVARVTAYRVCARDAAEWRLERDWYESGHFDVVWMA
;
A
#
# COMPACT_ATOMS: atom_id res chain seq x y z
N MET A 1 -1.56 12.20 7.44
CA MET A 1 -1.57 13.68 7.27
C MET A 1 -2.96 14.32 7.34
N VAL A 2 -4.03 13.58 7.00
CA VAL A 2 -5.43 14.07 7.00
C VAL A 2 -5.95 14.37 8.42
N ALA A 3 -5.69 13.49 9.40
CA ALA A 3 -6.15 13.67 10.78
C ALA A 3 -5.69 14.99 11.40
N GLY A 4 -4.43 15.39 11.21
CA GLY A 4 -3.91 16.65 11.77
C GLY A 4 -4.54 17.90 11.15
N LYS A 5 -4.83 17.88 9.85
CA LYS A 5 -5.53 18.98 9.16
C LYS A 5 -6.99 19.07 9.60
N LEU A 6 -7.68 17.93 9.70
CA LEU A 6 -9.06 17.86 10.18
C LEU A 6 -9.17 18.32 11.62
N SER A 7 -8.29 17.84 12.51
CA SER A 7 -8.27 18.27 13.91
C SER A 7 -8.02 19.77 14.04
N SER A 8 -7.10 20.31 13.26
CA SER A 8 -6.83 21.76 13.25
C SER A 8 -8.05 22.57 12.83
N GLU A 9 -8.79 22.11 11.82
CA GLU A 9 -9.99 22.78 11.34
C GLU A 9 -11.16 22.66 12.32
N LEU A 10 -11.30 21.52 13.00
CA LEU A 10 -12.28 21.31 14.06
C LEU A 10 -12.00 22.22 15.27
N ILE A 11 -10.73 22.35 15.67
CA ILE A 11 -10.32 23.25 16.76
C ILE A 11 -10.66 24.71 16.42
N ARG A 12 -10.43 25.15 15.17
CA ARG A 12 -10.82 26.50 14.71
C ARG A 12 -12.32 26.77 14.82
N ARG A 13 -13.14 25.72 14.80
CA ARG A 13 -14.59 25.78 14.95
C ARG A 13 -15.05 25.56 16.40
N ASN A 14 -14.15 25.69 17.37
CA ASN A 14 -14.38 25.44 18.80
C ASN A 14 -14.79 24.00 19.15
N ALA A 15 -14.52 23.03 18.27
CA ALA A 15 -14.66 21.62 18.61
C ALA A 15 -13.40 21.13 19.34
N ARG A 16 -13.56 20.04 20.11
CA ARG A 16 -12.46 19.38 20.85
C ARG A 16 -12.24 17.98 20.27
N PRO A 17 -11.56 17.86 19.12
CA PRO A 17 -11.36 16.56 18.49
C PRO A 17 -10.44 15.70 19.34
N VAL A 18 -10.86 14.46 19.60
CA VAL A 18 -9.99 13.40 20.13
C VAL A 18 -9.73 12.44 18.99
N TRP A 19 -8.45 12.14 18.74
CA TRP A 19 -8.06 11.21 17.69
C TRP A 19 -7.72 9.86 18.32
N CYS A 20 -8.55 8.86 18.05
CA CYS A 20 -8.35 7.49 18.53
C CYS A 20 -8.10 6.57 17.33
N PRO A 21 -6.83 6.33 16.94
CA PRO A 21 -6.53 5.40 15.85
C PRO A 21 -6.83 3.97 16.32
N VAL A 22 -7.91 3.38 15.79
CA VAL A 22 -8.33 2.00 16.10
C VAL A 22 -7.54 0.95 15.33
N ASN A 23 -6.91 1.35 14.23
CA ASN A 23 -6.09 0.51 13.37
C ASN A 23 -4.64 0.96 13.40
N GLN A 24 -3.73 0.00 13.24
CA GLN A 24 -2.32 0.21 12.98
C GLN A 24 -1.92 -0.41 11.65
N VAL A 25 -0.97 0.24 10.99
CA VAL A 25 -0.38 -0.24 9.75
C VAL A 25 0.95 -0.88 10.07
N VAL A 26 1.08 -2.16 9.71
CA VAL A 26 2.32 -2.92 9.88
C VAL A 26 2.88 -3.23 8.49
N LEU A 27 4.07 -2.72 8.20
CA LEU A 27 4.75 -3.00 6.93
C LEU A 27 5.20 -4.46 6.89
N ASP A 28 5.10 -5.10 5.73
CA ASP A 28 5.40 -6.52 5.57
C ASP A 28 6.87 -6.84 5.93
N SER A 29 7.81 -5.97 5.52
CA SER A 29 9.23 -6.03 5.89
C SER A 29 9.45 -6.12 7.41
N ARG A 30 8.61 -5.44 8.20
CA ARG A 30 8.75 -5.34 9.66
C ARG A 30 8.07 -6.47 10.42
N LEU A 31 7.26 -7.30 9.77
CA LEU A 31 6.60 -8.43 10.42
C LEU A 31 7.60 -9.42 11.03
N ARG A 32 8.80 -9.52 10.45
CA ARG A 32 9.93 -10.30 11.01
C ARG A 32 10.32 -9.86 12.43
N ARG A 33 10.20 -8.57 12.76
CA ARG A 33 10.71 -8.00 14.02
C ARG A 33 9.71 -8.04 15.16
N LEU A 34 8.41 -8.20 14.87
CA LEU A 34 7.35 -8.03 15.87
C LEU A 34 6.97 -9.32 16.60
N GLY A 35 7.57 -10.48 16.30
CA GLY A 35 7.37 -11.72 17.07
C GLY A 35 5.90 -12.14 17.26
N ALA A 36 4.98 -11.62 16.45
CA ALA A 36 3.55 -11.79 16.60
C ALA A 36 3.13 -13.17 16.05
N GLY A 37 3.34 -14.20 16.87
CA GLY A 37 2.45 -15.34 17.09
C GLY A 37 2.10 -16.32 15.96
N VAL A 38 2.14 -15.96 14.68
CA VAL A 38 1.79 -16.86 13.56
C VAL A 38 2.56 -16.44 12.30
N VAL A 39 3.89 -16.54 12.30
CA VAL A 39 4.66 -16.48 11.05
C VAL A 39 5.74 -17.56 11.10
N THR A 40 5.39 -18.74 10.60
CA THR A 40 6.34 -19.76 10.19
C THR A 40 7.22 -19.19 9.07
N GLN A 41 8.52 -19.01 9.30
CA GLN A 41 9.59 -18.95 8.29
C GLN A 41 9.23 -18.45 6.86
N ASN A 42 8.59 -17.29 6.69
CA ASN A 42 8.35 -16.74 5.36
C ASN A 42 9.22 -15.50 5.16
N ASP A 43 10.12 -15.61 4.20
CA ASP A 43 10.78 -14.47 3.59
C ASP A 43 9.71 -13.50 3.10
N SER A 44 9.82 -12.23 3.49
CA SER A 44 8.88 -11.20 3.04
C SER A 44 8.88 -11.19 1.51
N GLU A 45 7.72 -11.50 0.91
CA GLU A 45 7.54 -11.46 -0.55
C GLU A 45 7.93 -10.09 -1.10
N LEU A 46 7.72 -9.03 -0.30
CA LEU A 46 8.15 -7.67 -0.62
C LEU A 46 9.66 -7.54 -0.71
N LEU A 47 10.42 -8.13 0.22
CA LEU A 47 11.89 -8.10 0.14
C LEU A 47 12.38 -8.83 -1.11
N TYR A 48 11.83 -10.01 -1.41
CA TYR A 48 12.18 -10.75 -2.61
C TYR A 48 11.85 -9.96 -3.89
N ALA A 49 10.65 -9.42 -3.98
CA ALA A 49 10.23 -8.58 -5.11
C ALA A 49 11.08 -7.30 -5.25
N THR A 50 11.59 -6.76 -4.13
CA THR A 50 12.47 -5.59 -4.14
C THR A 50 13.89 -5.96 -4.59
N VAL A 51 14.39 -7.16 -4.27
CA VAL A 51 15.66 -7.67 -4.83
C VAL A 51 15.53 -7.89 -6.35
N GLU A 52 14.41 -8.44 -6.80
CA GLU A 52 14.12 -8.68 -8.21
C GLU A 52 13.51 -7.48 -8.94
N LEU A 53 13.63 -6.26 -8.39
CA LEU A 53 12.88 -5.11 -8.89
C LEU A 53 13.18 -4.80 -10.37
N SER A 54 14.43 -5.04 -10.82
CA SER A 54 14.85 -4.89 -12.22
C SER A 54 14.23 -5.88 -13.19
N SER A 55 13.55 -6.92 -12.68
CA SER A 55 12.80 -7.87 -13.51
C SER A 55 11.39 -7.39 -13.84
N TYR A 56 10.94 -6.30 -13.21
CA TYR A 56 9.66 -5.68 -13.47
C TYR A 56 9.84 -4.42 -14.32
N GLU A 57 9.04 -4.28 -15.37
CA GLU A 57 9.01 -3.06 -16.16
C GLU A 57 8.19 -1.97 -15.47
N ILE A 58 7.17 -2.36 -14.70
CA ILE A 58 6.23 -1.44 -14.07
C ILE A 58 6.02 -1.81 -12.61
N VAL A 59 6.08 -0.80 -11.73
CA VAL A 59 5.69 -0.94 -10.32
C VAL A 59 4.58 0.07 -10.02
N MET A 60 3.43 -0.43 -9.57
CA MET A 60 2.28 0.40 -9.21
C MET A 60 2.21 0.57 -7.69
N LEU A 61 2.16 1.83 -7.25
CA LEU A 61 2.03 2.23 -5.85
C LEU A 61 0.67 2.91 -5.64
N PHE A 62 -0.20 2.28 -4.85
CA PHE A 62 -1.60 2.72 -4.70
C PHE A 62 -1.81 3.77 -3.62
N ASP A 63 -0.95 3.82 -2.62
CA ASP A 63 -1.13 4.69 -1.46
C ASP A 63 0.22 5.06 -0.81
N GLU A 64 0.19 6.01 0.12
CA GLU A 64 1.39 6.44 0.87
C GLU A 64 2.08 5.26 1.57
N VAL A 65 1.32 4.27 2.04
CA VAL A 65 1.86 3.13 2.79
C VAL A 65 2.64 2.21 1.87
N SER A 66 2.18 1.96 0.65
CA SER A 66 2.89 1.17 -0.36
C SER A 66 4.24 1.81 -0.74
N VAL A 67 4.31 3.14 -0.80
CA VAL A 67 5.58 3.88 -1.01
C VAL A 67 6.53 3.66 0.17
N LEU A 68 6.01 3.76 1.41
CA LEU A 68 6.80 3.54 2.62
C LEU A 68 7.27 2.09 2.74
N ALA A 69 6.43 1.12 2.38
CA ALA A 69 6.76 -0.30 2.39
C ALA A 69 7.94 -0.61 1.46
N LEU A 70 7.88 -0.14 0.20
CA LEU A 70 8.98 -0.32 -0.76
C LEU A 70 10.26 0.35 -0.28
N ARG A 71 10.18 1.56 0.29
CA ARG A 71 11.33 2.24 0.90
C ARG A 71 11.94 1.40 2.02
N ASP A 72 11.10 0.88 2.91
CA ASP A 72 11.56 0.13 4.08
C ASP A 72 12.22 -1.19 3.67
N ALA A 73 11.66 -1.88 2.67
CA ALA A 73 12.26 -3.06 2.05
C ALA A 73 13.62 -2.75 1.41
N ALA A 74 13.72 -1.65 0.64
CA ALA A 74 14.98 -1.22 0.04
C ALA A 74 16.04 -0.83 1.09
N LEU A 75 15.61 -0.18 2.18
CA LEU A 75 16.48 0.12 3.32
C LEU A 75 16.97 -1.14 4.01
N GLU A 76 16.12 -2.14 4.19
CA GLU A 76 16.52 -3.42 4.79
C GLU A 76 17.57 -4.14 3.94
N ILE A 77 17.40 -4.16 2.62
CA ILE A 77 18.38 -4.74 1.67
C ILE A 77 19.70 -3.95 1.69
N ALA A 78 19.63 -2.65 1.93
CA ALA A 78 20.80 -1.76 1.97
C ALA A 78 21.38 -1.57 3.38
N ASP A 79 21.10 -2.46 4.33
CA ASP A 79 21.58 -2.41 5.72
C ASP A 79 21.31 -1.05 6.42
N GLY A 80 20.17 -0.43 6.11
CA GLY A 80 19.74 0.86 6.65
C GLY A 80 20.31 2.10 5.96
N ASN A 81 21.11 1.95 4.90
CA ASN A 81 21.71 3.08 4.18
C ASN A 81 20.75 3.66 3.11
N ASP A 82 20.12 4.80 3.41
CA ASP A 82 19.14 5.48 2.53
C ASP A 82 19.72 5.86 1.16
N ALA A 83 20.99 6.28 1.10
CA ALA A 83 21.64 6.65 -0.15
C ALA A 83 21.89 5.42 -1.04
N LEU A 84 22.30 4.30 -0.44
CA LEU A 84 22.48 3.04 -1.17
C LEU A 84 21.13 2.48 -1.63
N ALA A 85 20.11 2.50 -0.77
CA ALA A 85 18.76 2.07 -1.12
C ALA A 85 18.20 2.84 -2.32
N LYS A 86 18.27 4.17 -2.31
CA LYS A 86 17.82 5.02 -3.43
C LYS A 86 18.61 4.75 -4.71
N ARG A 87 19.93 4.58 -4.62
CA ARG A 87 20.77 4.25 -5.79
C ARG A 87 20.39 2.88 -6.38
N ALA A 88 20.15 1.88 -5.54
CA ALA A 88 19.74 0.56 -5.99
C ALA A 88 18.41 0.62 -6.75
N LEU A 89 17.42 1.33 -6.19
CA LEU A 89 16.12 1.56 -6.84
C LEU A 89 16.28 2.31 -8.18
N GLN A 90 17.09 3.36 -8.23
CA GLN A 90 17.35 4.12 -9.46
C GLN A 90 18.04 3.27 -10.54
N ALA A 91 18.92 2.36 -10.14
CA ALA A 91 19.62 1.47 -11.07
C ALA A 91 18.70 0.41 -11.70
N SER A 92 17.55 0.11 -11.08
CA SER A 92 16.60 -0.89 -11.57
C SER A 92 15.89 -0.48 -12.87
N GLN A 93 15.98 0.79 -13.31
CA GLN A 93 15.37 1.30 -14.56
C GLN A 93 13.87 0.97 -14.72
N ILE A 94 13.15 0.94 -13.61
CA ILE A 94 11.72 0.63 -13.55
C ILE A 94 10.86 1.87 -13.80
N ASP A 95 9.68 1.66 -14.40
CA ASP A 95 8.66 2.70 -14.46
C ASP A 95 7.78 2.63 -13.21
N ILE A 96 7.90 3.62 -12.33
CA ILE A 96 6.97 3.78 -11.20
C ILE A 96 5.71 4.46 -11.69
N CYS A 97 4.56 3.88 -11.35
CA CYS A 97 3.25 4.49 -11.57
C CYS A 97 2.54 4.67 -10.23
N CYS A 98 1.98 5.85 -10.00
CA CYS A 98 1.25 6.14 -8.76
C CYS A 98 0.19 7.22 -8.98
N PHE A 99 -0.74 7.35 -8.04
CA PHE A 99 -1.70 8.44 -8.09
C PHE A 99 -1.01 9.80 -7.92
N ALA A 100 -1.51 10.83 -8.60
CA ALA A 100 -0.89 12.15 -8.66
C ALA A 100 -0.45 12.74 -7.28
N PRO A 101 -1.22 12.62 -6.18
CA PRO A 101 -0.79 13.10 -4.87
C PRO A 101 0.46 12.42 -4.31
N LEU A 102 0.79 11.21 -4.77
CA LEU A 102 1.92 10.41 -4.30
C LEU A 102 3.23 10.73 -5.04
N VAL A 103 3.17 11.40 -6.20
CA VAL A 103 4.35 11.68 -7.03
C VAL A 103 5.48 12.40 -6.25
N PRO A 104 5.20 13.46 -5.46
CA PRO A 104 6.24 14.12 -4.66
C PRO A 104 6.85 13.19 -3.61
N MET A 105 6.02 12.30 -3.02
CA MET A 105 6.47 11.36 -2.02
C MET A 105 7.37 10.28 -2.63
N VAL A 106 7.06 9.79 -3.82
CA VAL A 106 7.92 8.84 -4.55
C VAL A 106 9.29 9.46 -4.83
N ALA A 107 9.32 10.71 -5.30
CA ALA A 107 10.56 11.42 -5.55
C ALA A 107 11.41 11.58 -4.28
N ASP A 108 10.80 12.03 -3.17
CA ASP A 108 11.49 12.24 -1.89
C ASP A 108 11.97 10.92 -1.25
N LYS A 109 11.08 9.93 -1.17
CA LYS A 109 11.30 8.70 -0.40
C LYS A 109 12.06 7.64 -1.16
N LEU A 110 11.83 7.50 -2.47
CA LEU A 110 12.44 6.46 -3.29
C LEU A 110 13.55 7.00 -4.20
N GLY A 111 13.64 8.33 -4.39
CA GLY A 111 14.59 8.92 -5.33
C GLY A 111 14.23 8.62 -6.80
N LEU A 112 12.99 8.23 -7.07
CA LEU A 112 12.51 7.83 -8.39
C LEU A 112 11.57 8.88 -8.98
N GLN A 113 11.51 8.94 -10.31
CA GLN A 113 10.42 9.64 -10.98
C GLN A 113 9.22 8.69 -11.15
N ALA A 114 8.02 9.22 -10.95
CA ALA A 114 6.79 8.47 -11.13
C ALA A 114 5.95 9.05 -12.27
N LYS A 115 5.38 8.17 -13.09
CA LYS A 115 4.28 8.48 -13.98
C LYS A 115 3.02 8.63 -13.14
N TYR A 116 2.26 9.69 -13.39
CA TYR A 116 1.06 9.98 -12.61
C TYR A 116 -0.16 9.30 -13.20
N VAL A 117 -1.07 8.91 -12.30
CA VAL A 117 -2.40 8.40 -12.61
C VAL A 117 -3.44 9.30 -11.92
N PRO A 118 -4.53 9.71 -12.60
CA PRO A 118 -5.65 10.40 -11.96
C PRO A 118 -6.26 9.57 -10.82
N PHE A 119 -6.68 10.21 -9.73
CA PHE A 119 -7.23 9.52 -8.56
C PHE A 119 -8.53 8.75 -8.86
N ASP A 120 -9.28 9.21 -9.85
CA ASP A 120 -10.53 8.64 -10.34
C ASP A 120 -10.35 7.68 -11.53
N ALA A 121 -9.10 7.34 -11.89
CA ALA A 121 -8.82 6.48 -13.02
C ALA A 121 -9.37 5.06 -12.80
N THR A 122 -10.10 4.55 -13.79
CA THR A 122 -10.51 3.14 -13.82
C THR A 122 -9.30 2.25 -14.16
N PRO A 123 -9.36 0.95 -13.84
CA PRO A 123 -8.34 -0.02 -14.24
C PRO A 123 -7.97 0.04 -15.73
N SER A 124 -8.98 0.18 -16.61
CA SER A 124 -8.78 0.32 -18.06
C SER A 124 -8.12 1.65 -18.44
N ALA A 125 -8.43 2.75 -17.73
CA ALA A 125 -7.77 4.03 -17.97
C ALA A 125 -6.28 3.97 -17.59
N ILE A 126 -5.93 3.27 -16.51
CA ILE A 126 -4.54 3.03 -16.13
C ILE A 126 -3.82 2.25 -17.21
N LEU A 127 -4.41 1.17 -17.71
CA LEU A 127 -3.83 0.42 -18.82
C LEU A 127 -3.55 1.31 -20.03
N ASN A 128 -4.47 2.20 -20.39
CA ASN A 128 -4.26 3.15 -21.49
C ASN A 128 -3.09 4.11 -21.20
N ILE A 129 -2.97 4.60 -19.97
CA ILE A 129 -1.84 5.46 -19.55
C ILE A 129 -0.51 4.70 -19.64
N LEU A 130 -0.48 3.44 -19.20
CA LEU A 130 0.73 2.60 -19.25
C LEU A 130 1.15 2.29 -20.69
N THR A 131 0.19 1.97 -21.55
CA THR A 131 0.44 1.66 -22.96
C THR A 131 0.87 2.88 -23.77
N LEU A 132 0.27 4.06 -23.53
CA LEU A 132 0.65 5.31 -24.22
C LEU A 132 2.06 5.80 -23.83
N ASN A 133 2.46 5.58 -22.58
CA ASN A 133 3.75 6.05 -22.06
C ASN A 133 4.90 5.07 -22.24
N ASN A 134 4.65 3.87 -22.77
CA ASN A 134 5.68 2.86 -22.99
C ASN A 134 6.00 2.74 -24.47
N THR A 135 7.25 3.04 -24.81
CA THR A 135 7.79 2.84 -26.16
C THR A 135 8.15 1.39 -26.46
N ARG A 136 8.17 0.53 -25.43
CA ARG A 136 8.44 -0.91 -25.52
C ARG A 136 7.14 -1.71 -25.58
N SER A 137 7.18 -2.85 -26.27
CA SER A 137 6.06 -3.80 -26.30
C SER A 137 5.69 -4.21 -24.88
N MET A 138 4.42 -4.03 -24.54
CA MET A 138 3.83 -4.41 -23.25
C MET A 138 3.55 -5.92 -23.13
N ALA A 139 3.50 -6.63 -24.26
CA ALA A 139 3.29 -8.07 -24.25
C ALA A 139 4.47 -8.78 -23.56
N ASN A 140 4.16 -9.62 -22.57
CA ASN A 140 5.10 -10.32 -21.69
C ASN A 140 5.89 -9.44 -20.72
N ALA A 141 5.57 -8.15 -20.59
CA ALA A 141 6.14 -7.32 -19.52
C ALA A 141 5.61 -7.79 -18.16
N ARG A 142 6.43 -7.65 -17.11
CA ARG A 142 6.11 -7.97 -15.72
C ARG A 142 5.72 -6.69 -14.97
N ALA A 143 4.55 -6.70 -14.36
CA ALA A 143 4.08 -5.65 -13.47
C ALA A 143 4.11 -6.12 -12.01
N LEU A 144 4.55 -5.25 -11.11
CA LEU A 144 4.46 -5.43 -9.67
C LEU A 144 3.39 -4.49 -9.09
N LEU A 145 2.39 -5.06 -8.43
CA LEU A 145 1.34 -4.33 -7.73
C LEU A 145 1.54 -4.49 -6.22
N LEU A 146 1.84 -3.39 -5.52
CA LEU A 146 2.04 -3.38 -4.07
C LEU A 146 0.73 -3.10 -3.34
N LYS A 147 0.11 -4.12 -2.75
CA LYS A 147 -1.24 -4.04 -2.17
C LYS A 147 -1.26 -4.23 -0.64
N PRO A 148 -2.30 -3.75 0.07
CA PRO A 148 -2.55 -4.21 1.43
C PRO A 148 -2.81 -5.72 1.48
N HIS A 149 -2.48 -6.33 2.61
CA HIS A 149 -2.96 -7.67 2.94
C HIS A 149 -4.46 -7.63 3.11
N ARG A 150 -5.13 -8.62 2.53
CA ARG A 150 -6.56 -8.86 2.71
C ARG A 150 -6.68 -10.29 3.17
N GLU A 151 -7.29 -10.49 4.34
CA GLU A 151 -7.76 -11.82 4.72
C GLU A 151 -8.94 -12.15 3.81
N VAL A 152 -8.81 -13.22 3.03
CA VAL A 152 -9.94 -13.77 2.29
C VAL A 152 -10.84 -14.39 3.36
N LEU A 153 -11.99 -13.76 3.64
CA LEU A 153 -13.00 -14.35 4.49
C LEU A 153 -13.58 -15.57 3.77
N GLU A 154 -13.01 -16.75 4.01
CA GLU A 154 -13.63 -18.00 3.60
C GLU A 154 -14.94 -18.13 4.37
N SER A 155 -16.06 -18.00 3.65
CA SER A 155 -17.38 -18.20 4.22
C SER A 155 -17.45 -19.66 4.66
N SER A 156 -17.46 -19.89 5.97
CA SER A 156 -17.62 -21.22 6.56
C SER A 156 -19.07 -21.68 6.36
N GLY A 157 -19.43 -22.04 5.12
CA GLY A 157 -20.77 -22.44 4.74
C GLY A 157 -20.72 -22.98 3.32
N GLY A 158 -21.06 -24.27 3.17
CA GLY A 158 -20.87 -25.04 1.94
C GLY A 158 -21.50 -24.45 0.68
N GLU A 159 -20.97 -24.93 -0.43
CA GLU A 159 -21.36 -24.70 -1.84
C GLU A 159 -20.90 -23.37 -2.47
N ASN A 160 -19.75 -23.44 -3.13
CA ASN A 160 -19.36 -22.68 -4.34
C ASN A 160 -19.53 -21.15 -4.36
N ASN A 161 -19.61 -20.48 -3.22
CA ASN A 161 -19.43 -19.03 -3.17
C ASN A 161 -17.95 -18.67 -3.17
N VAL A 162 -17.32 -18.75 -4.34
CA VAL A 162 -16.09 -18.01 -4.61
C VAL A 162 -16.43 -16.54 -4.41
N VAL A 163 -16.07 -15.99 -3.24
CA VAL A 163 -16.07 -14.54 -3.05
C VAL A 163 -15.12 -13.99 -4.10
N ARG A 164 -15.66 -13.52 -5.22
CA ARG A 164 -14.88 -12.82 -6.23
C ARG A 164 -14.31 -11.61 -5.51
N ASP A 165 -13.00 -11.60 -5.31
CA ASP A 165 -12.29 -10.45 -4.78
C ASP A 165 -12.42 -9.32 -5.81
N THR A 166 -13.51 -8.54 -5.71
CA THR A 166 -13.81 -7.36 -6.55
C THR A 166 -13.03 -6.15 -6.08
N SER A 167 -11.89 -6.37 -5.44
CA SER A 167 -11.00 -5.30 -5.11
C SER A 167 -10.48 -4.65 -6.39
N TRP A 168 -10.32 -3.34 -6.32
CA TRP A 168 -9.82 -2.56 -7.44
C TRP A 168 -8.41 -3.04 -7.89
N ASP A 169 -7.57 -3.53 -6.96
CA ASP A 169 -6.27 -4.13 -7.30
C ASP A 169 -6.38 -5.48 -8.04
N CYS A 170 -7.41 -6.28 -7.77
CA CYS A 170 -7.75 -7.46 -8.57
C CYS A 170 -8.22 -7.09 -9.97
N GLU A 171 -9.09 -6.08 -10.09
CA GLU A 171 -9.61 -5.63 -11.38
C GLU A 171 -8.49 -5.07 -12.27
N LEU A 172 -7.57 -4.28 -11.69
CA LEU A 172 -6.38 -3.82 -12.39
C LEU A 172 -5.46 -4.96 -12.80
N ALA A 173 -5.16 -5.90 -11.90
CA ALA A 173 -4.36 -7.06 -12.26
C ALA A 173 -4.99 -7.88 -13.39
N ARG A 174 -6.32 -8.02 -13.38
CA ARG A 174 -7.06 -8.70 -14.44
C ARG A 174 -6.93 -7.95 -15.77
N CYS A 175 -7.18 -6.64 -15.81
CA CYS A 175 -7.01 -5.82 -17.01
C CYS A 175 -5.59 -5.93 -17.59
N LEU A 176 -4.55 -5.84 -16.74
CA LEU A 176 -3.16 -5.95 -17.19
C LEU A 176 -2.84 -7.35 -17.77
N ARG A 177 -3.35 -8.42 -17.17
CA ARG A 177 -3.14 -9.79 -17.69
C ARG A 177 -3.94 -10.07 -18.96
N GLU A 178 -5.23 -9.74 -18.94
CA GLU A 178 -6.16 -10.13 -20.01
C GLU A 178 -6.02 -9.25 -21.24
N ASP A 179 -5.96 -7.93 -21.04
CA ASP A 179 -6.00 -6.95 -22.13
C ASP A 179 -4.59 -6.59 -22.61
N ALA A 180 -3.60 -6.55 -21.70
CA ALA A 180 -2.22 -6.17 -22.01
C ALA A 180 -1.25 -7.35 -22.16
N LYS A 181 -1.69 -8.57 -21.83
CA LYS A 181 -0.86 -9.80 -21.84
C LYS A 181 0.42 -9.67 -21.01
N MET A 182 0.31 -8.99 -19.86
CA MET A 182 1.40 -8.86 -18.89
C MET A 182 1.40 -10.01 -17.88
N ASP A 183 2.58 -10.35 -17.38
CA ASP A 183 2.72 -11.08 -16.12
C ASP A 183 2.54 -10.08 -14.97
N VAL A 184 1.76 -10.43 -13.95
CA VAL A 184 1.41 -9.49 -12.87
C VAL A 184 1.60 -10.16 -11.52
N ALA A 185 2.62 -9.71 -10.80
CA ALA A 185 2.86 -10.05 -9.41
C ALA A 185 2.06 -9.11 -8.50
N ARG A 186 1.28 -9.68 -7.58
CA ARG A 186 0.56 -8.93 -6.54
C ARG A 186 1.20 -9.23 -5.20
N VAL A 187 1.98 -8.28 -4.67
CA VAL A 187 2.74 -8.48 -3.44
C VAL A 187 2.12 -7.69 -2.30
N THR A 188 2.02 -8.34 -1.15
CA THR A 188 1.54 -7.71 0.07
C THR A 188 2.60 -6.74 0.60
N ALA A 189 2.28 -5.46 0.63
CA ALA A 189 3.18 -4.41 1.09
C ALA A 189 3.03 -4.12 2.59
N TYR A 190 1.81 -4.21 3.10
CA TYR A 190 1.50 -3.91 4.49
C TYR A 190 0.22 -4.61 4.93
N ARG A 191 0.00 -4.68 6.25
CA ARG A 191 -1.23 -5.16 6.88
C ARG A 191 -1.86 -4.02 7.67
N VAL A 192 -3.18 -3.96 7.67
CA VAL A 192 -3.94 -3.12 8.60
C VAL A 192 -4.43 -4.04 9.70
N CYS A 193 -3.92 -3.85 10.91
CA CYS A 193 -4.31 -4.64 12.08
C CYS A 193 -5.08 -3.75 13.04
N ALA A 194 -6.03 -4.32 13.78
CA ALA A 194 -6.58 -3.63 14.94
C ALA A 194 -5.45 -3.32 15.94
N ARG A 195 -5.49 -2.15 16.57
CA ARG A 195 -4.65 -1.88 17.74
C ARG A 195 -5.17 -2.66 18.92
N ASP A 196 -4.25 -3.06 19.80
CA ASP A 196 -4.61 -3.75 21.04
C ASP A 196 -5.57 -2.86 21.85
N ALA A 197 -6.68 -3.46 22.31
CA ALA A 197 -7.67 -2.82 23.18
C ALA A 197 -7.05 -2.19 24.45
N ALA A 198 -5.92 -2.72 24.92
CA ALA A 198 -5.19 -2.17 26.04
C ALA A 198 -4.54 -0.81 25.73
N GLU A 199 -4.15 -0.56 24.46
CA GLU A 199 -3.44 0.66 24.05
C GLU A 199 -4.32 1.91 23.95
N TRP A 200 -5.64 1.75 23.89
CA TRP A 200 -6.61 2.88 23.80
C TRP A 200 -7.64 2.86 24.92
N ARG A 201 -7.28 2.30 26.08
CA ARG A 201 -8.13 2.25 27.27
C ARG A 201 -8.63 3.63 27.69
N LEU A 202 -7.77 4.65 27.64
CA LEU A 202 -8.13 6.02 28.02
C LEU A 202 -9.20 6.63 27.11
N GLU A 203 -9.04 6.47 25.80
CA GLU A 203 -9.99 6.94 24.79
C GLU A 203 -11.31 6.17 24.87
N ARG A 204 -11.23 4.87 25.15
CA ARG A 204 -12.39 4.01 25.40
C ARG A 204 -13.15 4.44 26.66
N ASP A 205 -12.46 4.68 27.77
CA ASP A 205 -13.07 5.13 29.02
C ASP A 205 -13.71 6.53 28.85
N TRP A 206 -13.09 7.42 28.07
CA TRP A 206 -13.67 8.71 27.69
C TRP A 206 -14.91 8.57 26.79
N TYR A 207 -14.94 7.56 25.93
CA TYR A 207 -16.10 7.25 25.11
C TYR A 207 -17.25 6.69 25.94
N GLU A 208 -16.95 5.71 26.78
CA GLU A 208 -17.94 5.05 27.64
C GLU A 208 -18.51 5.99 28.71
N SER A 209 -17.80 7.06 29.10
CA SER A 209 -18.29 8.11 30.00
C SER A 209 -19.19 9.16 29.33
N GLY A 210 -19.44 9.07 28.02
CA GLY A 210 -20.41 9.92 27.32
C GLY A 210 -19.94 11.37 27.08
N HIS A 211 -18.63 11.61 27.09
CA HIS A 211 -18.05 12.95 26.90
C HIS A 211 -17.91 13.39 25.43
N PHE A 212 -18.46 12.64 24.47
CA PHE A 212 -18.43 12.98 23.05
C PHE A 212 -19.82 13.29 22.50
N ASP A 213 -19.94 14.46 21.87
CA ASP A 213 -21.16 14.85 21.16
C ASP A 213 -21.31 14.15 19.79
N VAL A 214 -20.18 13.82 19.15
CA VAL A 214 -20.12 13.23 17.79
C VAL A 214 -18.96 12.25 17.68
N VAL A 215 -19.20 11.10 17.04
CA VAL A 215 -18.17 10.15 16.62
C VAL A 215 -18.14 10.06 15.11
N TRP A 216 -16.94 10.15 14.51
CA TRP A 216 -16.72 10.01 13.08
C TRP A 216 -15.67 8.94 12.81
N MET A 217 -16.04 7.91 12.04
CA MET A 217 -15.13 6.90 11.49
C MET A 217 -14.70 7.29 10.07
N ALA A 218 -13.40 7.33 9.82
CA ALA A 218 -12.78 7.71 8.55
C ALA A 218 -11.72 6.70 8.12
#